data_AF-A0AA40LSH6-F1
#
_entry.id   AF-A0AA40LSH6-F1
#
_cell.length_a   1.000
_cell.length_b   1.000
_cell.length_c   1.000
_cell.angle_alpha   90.00
_cell.angle_beta   90.00
_cell.angle_gamma   90.00
#
_symmetry.space_group_name_H-M   'P 1'
#
loop_
_entity.id
_entity.type
_entity.pdbx_description
1 polymer ?
#
loop_
_entity_poly.entity_id
_entity_poly.type
_entity_poly.pdbx_seq_one_letter_code
_entity_poly.pdbx_strand_id
1 'polypeptide(L)'
;MRCSSERTVPTESNPRAHIQKNSVLDCSAAACRRFRCDVPSFGIQEELDFILKGNLSFGWVARASCQLPCPLQTQQKKVSVVSVAEITFDRAVYAQLPGQEAFLRAQVATMWEAAARR
;
A
#
# COMPACT_ATOMS: atom_id res chain seq x y z
N MET A 1 22.99 2.58 -5.49
CA MET A 1 21.54 2.52 -5.75
C MET A 1 20.98 3.92 -5.79
N ARG A 2 20.20 4.28 -6.82
CA ARG A 2 19.46 5.55 -6.88
C ARG A 2 17.97 5.22 -6.89
N CYS A 3 17.19 5.95 -6.11
CA CYS A 3 15.74 5.81 -6.08
C CYS A 3 15.07 7.09 -6.57
N SER A 4 14.18 6.98 -7.55
CA SER A 4 13.28 8.06 -7.94
C SER A 4 11.94 7.90 -7.25
N SER A 5 11.24 9.01 -7.06
CA SER A 5 9.91 9.02 -6.46
C SER A 5 8.94 9.81 -7.33
N GLU A 6 7.82 9.19 -7.66
CA GLU A 6 6.74 9.81 -8.43
C GLU A 6 5.41 9.66 -7.69
N ARG A 7 4.50 10.61 -7.90
CA ARG A 7 3.15 10.55 -7.34
C ARG A 7 2.20 10.01 -8.40
N THR A 8 1.40 9.02 -8.04
CA THR A 8 0.37 8.47 -8.91
C THR A 8 -1.00 8.99 -8.51
N VAL A 9 -1.86 9.14 -9.52
CA VAL A 9 -3.27 9.50 -9.33
C VAL A 9 -4.07 8.21 -9.11
N PRO A 10 -5.01 8.18 -8.16
CA PRO A 10 -5.87 7.01 -7.98
C PRO A 10 -6.72 6.75 -9.22
N THR A 11 -6.88 5.47 -9.56
CA THR A 11 -7.65 5.03 -10.72
C THR A 11 -9.15 4.95 -10.43
N GLU A 12 -9.53 4.77 -9.15
CA GLU A 12 -10.93 4.60 -8.74
C GLU A 12 -11.70 5.93 -8.79
N SER A 13 -12.87 5.90 -9.43
CA SER A 13 -13.77 7.05 -9.57
C SER A 13 -14.46 7.42 -8.27
N ASN A 14 -14.72 6.44 -7.40
CA ASN A 14 -15.30 6.65 -6.07
C ASN A 14 -14.47 5.98 -4.95
N PRO A 15 -13.38 6.64 -4.52
CA PRO A 15 -12.49 6.16 -3.45
C PRO A 15 -13.21 5.81 -2.14
N ARG A 16 -14.28 6.55 -1.81
CA ARG A 16 -15.02 6.34 -0.56
C ARG A 16 -15.78 5.03 -0.55
N ALA A 17 -16.45 4.71 -1.66
CA ALA A 17 -17.18 3.45 -1.79
C ALA A 17 -16.21 2.24 -1.74
N HIS A 18 -15.03 2.36 -2.36
CA HIS A 18 -13.99 1.34 -2.30
C HIS A 18 -13.53 1.07 -0.85
N ILE A 19 -13.21 2.12 -0.10
CA ILE A 19 -12.75 1.99 1.28
C ILE A 19 -13.87 1.45 2.19
N GLN A 20 -15.12 1.88 2.00
CA GLN A 20 -16.24 1.35 2.79
C GLN A 20 -16.50 -0.13 2.53
N LYS A 21 -16.33 -0.58 1.28
CA LYS A 21 -16.54 -1.97 0.89
C LYS A 21 -15.40 -2.88 1.36
N ASN A 22 -14.16 -2.45 1.16
CA ASN A 22 -12.99 -3.30 1.32
C ASN A 22 -12.25 -3.07 2.64
N SER A 23 -12.52 -1.98 3.36
CA SER A 23 -11.76 -1.54 4.54
C SER A 23 -10.24 -1.42 4.28
N VAL A 24 -9.86 -1.20 3.02
CA VAL A 24 -8.48 -1.15 2.56
C VAL A 24 -8.23 0.15 1.80
N LEU A 25 -7.11 0.79 2.12
CA LEU A 25 -6.55 1.92 1.41
C LEU A 25 -5.32 1.46 0.62
N ASP A 26 -5.52 1.26 -0.68
CA ASP A 26 -4.48 0.89 -1.64
C ASP A 26 -4.32 1.99 -2.72
N CYS A 27 -3.41 1.76 -3.67
CA CYS A 27 -3.15 2.73 -4.75
C CYS A 27 -4.26 2.86 -5.79
N SER A 28 -5.32 2.04 -5.72
CA SER A 28 -6.50 2.24 -6.57
C SER A 28 -7.39 3.37 -6.02
N ALA A 29 -7.56 3.43 -4.70
CA ALA A 29 -8.41 4.39 -4.01
C ALA A 29 -7.66 5.60 -3.43
N ALA A 30 -6.32 5.58 -3.36
CA ALA A 30 -5.52 6.67 -2.84
C ALA A 30 -4.44 7.15 -3.81
N ALA A 31 -4.09 8.44 -3.70
CA ALA A 31 -2.90 8.96 -4.36
C ALA A 31 -1.66 8.34 -3.72
N CYS A 32 -0.98 7.50 -4.48
CA CYS A 32 0.21 6.79 -4.02
C CYS A 32 1.50 7.52 -4.39
N ARG A 33 2.57 7.14 -3.71
CA ARG A 33 3.93 7.54 -4.05
C ARG A 33 4.71 6.29 -4.44
N ARG A 34 5.07 6.18 -5.71
CA ARG A 34 5.85 5.06 -6.26
C ARG A 34 7.33 5.39 -6.13
N PHE A 35 8.07 4.49 -5.51
CA PHE A 35 9.52 4.55 -5.45
C PHE A 35 10.09 3.53 -6.43
N ARG A 36 11.01 3.95 -7.29
CA ARG A 36 11.72 3.07 -8.22
C ARG A 36 13.20 3.12 -7.88
N CYS A 37 13.76 2.00 -7.46
CA CYS A 37 15.17 1.86 -7.14
C CYS A 37 15.81 0.91 -8.14
N ASP A 38 16.70 1.42 -9.00
CA ASP A 38 17.40 0.59 -9.97
C ASP A 38 18.65 -0.02 -9.30
N VAL A 39 18.75 -1.35 -9.35
CA VAL A 39 19.85 -2.15 -8.81
C VAL A 39 20.74 -2.58 -9.98
N PRO A 40 21.98 -2.06 -10.09
CA PRO A 40 22.82 -2.30 -11.28
C PRO A 40 23.35 -3.74 -11.36
N SER A 41 23.58 -4.38 -10.21
CA SER A 41 24.04 -5.76 -10.09
C SER A 41 23.44 -6.35 -8.83
N PHE A 42 22.95 -7.59 -8.92
CA PHE A 42 22.42 -8.34 -7.79
C PHE A 42 23.00 -9.75 -7.80
N GLY A 43 23.79 -10.06 -6.77
CA GLY A 43 24.54 -11.29 -6.63
C GLY A 43 23.71 -12.47 -6.12
N ILE A 44 24.27 -13.68 -6.25
CA ILE A 44 23.66 -14.89 -5.70
C ILE A 44 23.71 -14.82 -4.17
N GLN A 45 22.59 -15.09 -3.50
CA GLN A 45 22.43 -14.97 -2.03
C GLN A 45 22.62 -13.55 -1.48
N GLU A 46 22.72 -12.53 -2.34
CA GLU A 46 22.67 -11.15 -1.87
C GLU A 46 21.27 -10.83 -1.36
N GLU A 47 21.18 -10.10 -0.25
CA GLU A 47 19.92 -9.66 0.35
C GLU A 47 19.85 -8.13 0.31
N LEU A 48 18.69 -7.59 -0.04
CA LEU A 48 18.44 -6.15 -0.07
C LEU A 48 17.24 -5.80 0.79
N ASP A 49 17.48 -4.94 1.76
CA ASP A 49 16.44 -4.41 2.64
C ASP A 49 15.96 -3.03 2.18
N PHE A 50 14.64 -2.88 2.08
CA PHE A 50 13.98 -1.62 1.79
C PHE A 50 13.02 -1.25 2.92
N ILE A 51 13.23 -0.08 3.50
CA ILE A 51 12.40 0.42 4.62
C ILE A 51 11.60 1.63 4.15
N LEU A 52 10.27 1.46 4.08
CA LEU A 52 9.34 2.57 3.89
C LEU A 52 8.99 3.18 5.25
N LYS A 53 9.58 4.34 5.55
CA LYS A 53 9.30 5.11 6.77
C LYS A 53 8.53 6.37 6.46
N GLY A 54 7.44 6.61 7.19
CA GLY A 54 6.63 7.81 7.08
C GLY A 54 5.71 7.99 8.26
N ASN A 55 5.19 9.21 8.41
CA ASN A 55 4.19 9.51 9.44
C ASN A 55 2.79 9.22 8.91
N LEU A 56 2.04 8.43 9.66
CA LEU A 56 0.64 8.14 9.37
C LEU A 56 -0.23 9.09 10.19
N SER A 57 -1.09 9.86 9.52
CA SER A 57 -2.02 10.78 10.18
C SER A 57 -3.37 10.10 10.44
N PHE A 58 -4.12 10.50 11.47
CA PHE A 58 -5.44 9.92 11.77
C PHE A 58 -6.62 10.69 11.15
N GLY A 59 -6.38 11.93 10.67
CA GLY A 59 -7.46 12.85 10.24
C GLY A 59 -8.23 12.44 8.97
N TRP A 60 -7.70 11.51 8.18
CA TRP A 60 -8.42 10.92 7.04
C TRP A 60 -9.29 9.73 7.45
N VAL A 61 -8.94 9.02 8.52
CA VAL A 61 -9.68 7.84 9.02
C VAL A 61 -11.09 8.25 9.46
N ALA A 62 -11.23 9.34 10.22
CA ALA A 62 -12.53 9.86 10.65
C ALA A 62 -13.45 10.26 9.48
N ARG A 63 -12.89 10.78 8.38
CA ARG A 63 -13.65 11.14 7.16
C ARG A 63 -13.97 9.94 6.27
N ALA A 64 -13.14 8.91 6.31
CA ALA A 64 -13.41 7.65 5.61
C ALA A 64 -14.40 6.77 6.38
N SER A 65 -14.44 6.88 7.71
CA SER A 65 -15.23 6.03 8.59
C SER A 65 -16.60 6.61 8.99
N CYS A 66 -16.77 7.93 9.04
CA CYS A 66 -18.06 8.55 9.36
C CYS A 66 -18.71 9.22 8.13
N GLN A 67 -19.86 8.70 7.72
CA GLN A 67 -20.85 9.47 6.96
C GLN A 67 -21.83 10.04 8.00
N LEU A 68 -22.11 11.35 7.96
CA LEU A 68 -23.19 11.92 8.76
C LEU A 68 -24.54 11.39 8.26
N PRO A 69 -25.47 11.02 9.15
CA PRO A 69 -25.34 11.01 10.62
C PRO A 69 -24.59 9.75 11.10
N CYS A 70 -23.54 9.93 11.91
CA CYS A 70 -22.84 8.82 12.55
C CYS A 70 -23.68 8.41 13.78
N PRO A 71 -24.41 7.28 13.78
CA PRO A 71 -25.12 6.86 14.98
C PRO A 71 -24.08 6.61 16.07
N LEU A 72 -24.43 7.08 17.26
CA LEU A 72 -23.69 6.88 18.50
C LEU A 72 -23.75 5.40 18.89
N GLN A 73 -23.10 4.52 18.11
CA GLN A 73 -22.85 3.13 18.47
C GLN A 73 -21.51 2.72 17.86
N THR A 74 -20.54 2.64 18.76
CA THR A 74 -19.18 2.15 18.62
C THR A 74 -19.07 0.87 17.78
N GLN A 75 -19.02 1.01 16.46
CA GLN A 75 -18.36 0.02 15.60
C GLN A 75 -16.93 0.51 15.35
N GLN A 76 -15.96 -0.27 15.83
CA GLN A 76 -14.55 -0.10 15.46
C GLN A 76 -14.42 -0.27 13.94
N LYS A 77 -14.49 0.82 13.18
CA LYS A 77 -14.17 0.77 11.75
C LYS A 77 -12.66 0.65 11.61
N LYS A 78 -12.23 -0.55 11.24
CA LYS A 78 -10.84 -0.88 10.96
C LYS A 78 -10.53 -0.47 9.52
N VAL A 79 -9.39 0.16 9.30
CA VAL A 79 -8.91 0.46 7.94
C VAL A 79 -7.47 0.02 7.83
N SER A 80 -7.14 -0.73 6.77
CA SER A 80 -5.79 -1.20 6.49
C SER A 80 -5.16 -0.37 5.39
N VAL A 81 -4.02 0.27 5.67
CA VAL A 81 -3.18 0.90 4.66
C VAL A 81 -2.25 -0.15 4.08
N VAL A 82 -2.27 -0.33 2.76
CA VAL A 82 -1.48 -1.37 2.09
C VAL A 82 -0.37 -0.72 1.25
N SER A 83 0.87 -1.15 1.48
CA SER A 83 2.00 -0.87 0.61
C SER A 83 2.35 -2.11 -0.21
N VAL A 84 2.85 -1.90 -1.43
CA VAL A 84 3.20 -2.98 -2.37
C VAL A 84 4.62 -2.75 -2.87
N ALA A 85 5.39 -3.83 -2.96
CA ALA A 85 6.70 -3.87 -3.58
C ALA A 85 6.69 -4.90 -4.72
N GLU A 86 7.26 -4.54 -5.86
CA GLU A 86 7.32 -5.37 -7.05
C GLU A 86 8.75 -5.37 -7.61
N ILE A 87 9.25 -6.55 -7.96
CA ILE A 87 10.54 -6.76 -8.58
C ILE A 87 10.34 -6.82 -10.10
N THR A 88 11.14 -6.04 -10.81
CA THR A 88 11.14 -6.00 -12.28
C THR A 88 12.56 -6.12 -12.81
N PHE A 89 12.72 -6.87 -13.89
CA PHE A 89 13.98 -7.08 -14.60
C PHE A 89 13.72 -7.20 -16.10
N ASP A 90 14.78 -7.19 -16.90
CA ASP A 90 14.67 -7.35 -18.34
C ASP A 90 14.21 -8.77 -18.70
N ARG A 91 12.97 -8.89 -19.15
CA ARG A 91 12.33 -10.15 -19.53
C ARG A 91 12.78 -10.68 -20.88
N ALA A 92 13.49 -9.88 -21.69
CA ALA A 92 14.09 -10.35 -22.94
C ALA A 92 15.38 -11.14 -22.67
N VAL A 93 16.05 -10.86 -21.56
CA VAL A 93 17.33 -11.48 -21.18
C VAL A 93 17.14 -12.52 -20.08
N TYR A 94 16.26 -12.26 -19.11
CA TYR A 94 16.07 -13.10 -17.93
C TYR A 94 14.63 -13.61 -17.83
N ALA A 95 14.47 -14.79 -17.21
CA ALA A 95 13.18 -15.37 -16.89
C ALA A 95 13.12 -15.74 -15.42
N GLN A 96 11.92 -15.61 -14.84
CA GLN A 96 11.67 -16.11 -13.48
C GLN A 96 11.60 -17.63 -13.51
N LEU A 97 11.99 -18.26 -12.41
CA LEU A 97 11.82 -19.70 -12.24
C LEU A 97 10.31 -20.05 -12.36
N PRO A 98 9.95 -21.06 -13.17
CA PRO A 98 8.56 -21.45 -13.34
C PRO A 98 7.90 -21.77 -12.00
N GLY A 99 6.72 -21.21 -11.75
CA GLY A 99 5.96 -21.40 -10.52
C GLY A 99 6.39 -20.50 -9.35
N GLN A 100 7.35 -19.60 -9.57
CA GLN A 100 7.86 -18.64 -8.58
C GLN A 100 7.54 -17.18 -8.93
N GLU A 101 6.62 -16.94 -9.85
CA GLU A 101 6.23 -15.59 -10.31
C GLU A 101 5.60 -14.78 -9.18
N ALA A 102 4.92 -15.43 -8.24
CA ALA A 102 4.31 -14.80 -7.07
C ALA A 102 5.33 -14.14 -6.15
N PHE A 103 6.58 -14.63 -6.10
CA PHE A 103 7.63 -14.07 -5.24
C PHE A 103 8.19 -12.73 -5.74
N LEU A 104 7.83 -12.32 -6.96
CA LEU A 104 8.20 -11.01 -7.48
C LEU A 104 7.35 -9.87 -6.90
N ARG A 105 6.32 -10.17 -6.11
CA ARG A 105 5.42 -9.18 -5.52
C ARG A 105 5.15 -9.46 -4.06
N ALA A 106 5.36 -8.45 -3.23
CA ALA A 106 5.06 -8.50 -1.81
C ALA A 106 4.16 -7.32 -1.42
N GLN A 107 3.37 -7.50 -0.36
CA GLN A 107 2.52 -6.46 0.19
C GLN A 107 2.57 -6.48 1.71
N VAL A 108 2.51 -5.29 2.32
CA VAL A 108 2.48 -5.12 3.76
C VAL A 108 1.27 -4.26 4.11
N ALA A 109 0.50 -4.71 5.10
CA ALA A 109 -0.69 -4.01 5.57
C ALA A 109 -0.46 -3.46 6.99
N THR A 110 -0.77 -2.19 7.20
CA THR A 110 -0.80 -1.57 8.52
C THR A 110 -2.25 -1.24 8.88
N MET A 111 -2.79 -1.90 9.91
CA MET A 111 -4.19 -1.76 10.32
C MET A 111 -4.37 -0.67 11.39
N TRP A 112 -5.42 0.13 11.23
CA TRP A 112 -5.78 1.22 12.12
C TRP A 112 -7.16 0.97 12.71
N GLU A 113 -7.29 1.15 14.03
CA GLU A 113 -8.55 1.04 14.73
C GLU A 113 -8.80 2.29 15.56
N ALA A 114 -10.00 2.87 15.46
CA ALA A 114 -10.42 3.93 16.36
C ALA A 114 -10.82 3.32 17.72
N ALA A 115 -10.04 3.61 18.76
CA ALA A 115 -10.39 3.25 20.13
C ALA A 115 -11.29 4.33 20.74
N ALA A 116 -12.46 3.95 21.25
CA ALA A 116 -13.27 4.83 22.08
C ALA A 116 -12.59 4.99 23.45
N ARG A 117 -12.47 6.22 23.95
CA ARG A 117 -12.10 6.44 25.35
C ARG A 117 -13.25 5.94 26.22
N ARG A 118 -12.94 4.99 27.11
CA ARG A 118 -13.83 4.59 28.20
C ARG A 118 -13.93 5.69 29.24
#